data_AF-A0A9D5ZAU1-F1
#
_entry.id   AF-A0A9D5ZAU1-F1
#
_cell.length_a   1.000
_cell.length_b   1.000
_cell.length_c   1.000
_cell.angle_alpha   90.00
_cell.angle_beta   90.00
_cell.angle_gamma   90.00
#
_symmetry.space_group_name_H-M   'P 1'
#
loop_
_entity.id
_entity.type
_entity.pdbx_description
1 polymer ?
#
loop_
_entity_poly.entity_id
_entity_poly.type
_entity_poly.pdbx_seq_one_letter_code
_entity_poly.pdbx_strand_id
1 'polypeptide(L)'
;MTALDHTWWIFVLTVVLPTLFLAGCSDTPEIEVGPEMTAGDDFLDYGKRTFFPATYWRDKTVRFSQLVVEERDRFRAATQAYHDALSHRRQEIVQAMNEATQKGQDPSRARREVVQRFRDRLDPLRQRSKEHGRAVSRAMELLQKSRDNLKRTLTQ
;
A
#
# COMPACT_ATOMS: atom_id res chain seq x y z
N MET A 1 11.74 -52.61 5.49
CA MET A 1 12.47 -51.62 4.65
C MET A 1 11.91 -51.75 3.25
N THR A 2 11.25 -50.80 2.60
CA THR A 2 11.09 -49.35 2.75
C THR A 2 9.96 -48.98 1.78
N ALA A 3 8.79 -48.54 2.26
CA ALA A 3 7.75 -48.00 1.36
C ALA A 3 6.78 -47.02 2.05
N LEU A 4 6.90 -46.80 3.36
CA LEU A 4 5.95 -45.99 4.14
C LEU A 4 6.51 -44.63 4.59
N ASP A 5 7.80 -44.34 4.37
CA ASP A 5 8.43 -43.11 4.85
C ASP A 5 8.43 -41.94 3.84
N HIS A 6 8.24 -42.19 2.53
CA HIS A 6 8.32 -41.11 1.54
C HIS A 6 7.02 -40.33 1.33
N THR A 7 5.86 -40.94 1.55
CA THR A 7 4.56 -40.29 1.37
C THR A 7 4.28 -39.24 2.45
N TRP A 8 4.77 -39.44 3.68
CA TRP A 8 4.58 -38.47 4.76
C TRP A 8 5.44 -37.21 4.58
N TRP A 9 6.68 -37.37 4.11
CA TRP A 9 7.56 -36.23 3.77
C TRP A 9 7.01 -35.40 2.60
N ILE A 10 6.45 -36.04 1.57
CA ILE A 10 5.84 -35.32 0.44
C ILE A 10 4.62 -34.52 0.90
N PHE A 11 3.80 -35.06 1.81
CA PHE A 11 2.62 -34.37 2.34
C PHE A 11 3.00 -33.14 3.19
N VAL A 12 4.04 -33.25 4.03
CA VAL A 12 4.56 -32.11 4.79
C VAL A 12 5.15 -31.05 3.85
N LEU A 13 5.87 -31.45 2.81
CA LEU A 13 6.51 -30.51 1.87
C LEU A 13 5.51 -29.83 0.92
N THR A 14 4.37 -30.45 0.59
CA THR A 14 3.37 -29.87 -0.31
C THR A 14 2.26 -29.09 0.40
N VAL A 15 1.97 -29.39 1.67
CA VAL A 15 0.89 -28.71 2.42
C VAL A 15 1.42 -27.66 3.39
N VAL A 16 2.59 -27.87 4.00
CA VAL A 16 3.13 -26.95 5.03
C VAL A 16 4.08 -25.89 4.44
N LEU A 17 4.76 -26.18 3.34
CA LEU A 17 5.67 -25.20 2.72
C LEU A 17 4.96 -24.00 2.04
N PRO A 18 3.77 -24.14 1.41
CA PRO A 18 3.07 -22.99 0.85
C PRO A 18 2.51 -22.05 1.93
N THR A 19 2.17 -22.56 3.10
CA THR A 19 1.58 -21.75 4.19
C THR A 19 2.62 -20.89 4.91
N LEU A 20 3.90 -21.31 4.92
CA LEU A 20 5.00 -20.50 5.44
C LEU A 20 5.47 -19.38 4.48
N PHE A 21 5.19 -19.50 3.18
CA PHE A 21 5.47 -18.43 2.21
C PHE A 21 4.33 -17.41 2.05
N LEU A 22 3.13 -17.71 2.56
CA LEU A 22 1.97 -16.82 2.51
C LEU A 22 1.76 -15.97 3.79
N ALA A 23 2.55 -16.20 4.85
CA ALA A 23 2.55 -15.36 6.05
C ALA A 23 3.44 -14.11 5.90
N GLY A 24 3.57 -13.59 4.67
CA GLY A 24 4.03 -12.22 4.46
C GLY A 24 2.87 -11.29 4.81
N CYS A 25 2.90 -10.70 6.01
CA CYS A 25 2.00 -9.62 6.41
C CYS A 25 2.03 -8.49 5.37
N SER A 26 1.11 -8.53 4.41
CA SER A 26 0.65 -7.36 3.70
C SER A 26 -0.81 -7.18 4.06
N ASP A 27 -1.07 -6.40 5.10
CA ASP A 27 -2.38 -5.76 5.36
C ASP A 27 -2.67 -4.69 4.29
N THR A 28 -2.40 -5.01 3.03
CA THR A 28 -2.98 -4.28 1.92
C THR A 28 -4.21 -5.09 1.52
N PRO A 29 -5.43 -4.53 1.56
CA PRO A 29 -6.59 -5.22 1.02
C PRO A 29 -6.20 -5.74 -0.34
N GLU A 30 -6.25 -7.06 -0.51
CA GLU A 30 -5.72 -7.72 -1.69
C GLU A 30 -6.52 -7.22 -2.89
N ILE A 31 -5.97 -6.24 -3.59
CA ILE A 31 -6.59 -5.72 -4.80
C ILE A 31 -6.63 -6.91 -5.73
N GLU A 32 -7.82 -7.35 -6.09
CA GLU A 32 -8.02 -8.49 -6.96
C GLU A 32 -7.47 -8.16 -8.36
N VAL A 33 -6.17 -8.41 -8.53
CA VAL A 33 -5.45 -8.22 -9.78
C VAL A 33 -5.56 -9.54 -10.54
N GLY A 34 -6.45 -9.56 -11.53
CA GLY A 34 -6.59 -10.72 -12.40
C GLY A 34 -5.28 -11.03 -13.16
N PRO A 35 -5.02 -12.31 -13.49
CA PRO A 35 -3.81 -12.73 -14.20
C PRO A 35 -3.62 -12.01 -15.54
N GLU A 36 -4.71 -11.52 -16.15
CA GLU A 36 -4.68 -10.72 -17.37
C GLU A 36 -3.98 -9.35 -17.21
N MET A 37 -3.80 -8.87 -15.97
CA MET A 37 -3.13 -7.60 -15.65
C MET A 37 -1.66 -7.78 -15.23
N THR A 38 -1.25 -9.01 -14.91
CA THR A 38 0.11 -9.36 -14.47
C THR A 38 0.91 -10.08 -15.55
N ALA A 39 0.22 -10.72 -16.49
CA ALA A 39 0.81 -11.35 -17.65
C ALA A 39 1.52 -10.34 -18.57
N GLY A 40 2.84 -10.51 -18.74
CA GLY A 40 3.70 -9.75 -19.64
C GLY A 40 3.30 -9.87 -21.13
N ASP A 41 3.98 -9.06 -21.95
CA ASP A 41 3.49 -8.64 -23.27
C ASP A 41 3.47 -9.71 -24.38
N ASP A 42 4.04 -10.91 -24.20
CA ASP A 42 4.40 -11.73 -25.38
C ASP A 42 3.36 -12.79 -25.81
N PHE A 43 2.90 -13.70 -24.94
CA PHE A 43 1.98 -14.79 -25.36
C PHE A 43 0.52 -14.53 -24.95
N LEU A 44 0.33 -13.93 -23.78
CA LEU A 44 -1.00 -13.70 -23.23
C LEU A 44 -1.68 -12.46 -23.82
N ASP A 45 -0.96 -11.58 -24.53
CA ASP A 45 -1.57 -10.40 -25.16
C ASP A 45 -2.48 -10.78 -26.34
N TYR A 46 -2.14 -11.81 -27.12
CA TYR A 46 -3.02 -12.32 -28.17
C TYR A 46 -4.27 -12.96 -27.58
N GLY A 47 -4.12 -13.79 -26.54
CA GLY A 47 -5.23 -14.41 -25.82
C GLY A 47 -6.15 -13.37 -25.17
N LYS A 48 -5.59 -12.30 -24.60
CA LYS A 48 -6.40 -11.25 -23.96
C LYS A 48 -7.41 -10.62 -24.92
N ARG A 49 -7.06 -10.50 -26.20
CA ARG A 49 -7.95 -9.93 -27.24
C ARG A 49 -9.10 -10.87 -27.60
N THR A 50 -8.84 -12.17 -27.64
CA THR A 50 -9.86 -13.18 -27.96
C THR A 50 -10.79 -13.47 -26.78
N PHE A 51 -10.26 -13.46 -25.55
CA PHE A 51 -11.01 -13.86 -24.35
C PHE A 51 -11.65 -12.69 -23.60
N PHE A 52 -11.18 -11.45 -23.76
CA PHE A 52 -11.71 -10.29 -23.03
C PHE A 52 -12.20 -9.19 -24.00
N PRO A 53 -13.53 -9.01 -24.14
CA PRO A 53 -14.09 -8.00 -25.04
C PRO A 53 -13.84 -6.58 -24.55
N ALA A 54 -14.06 -5.57 -25.41
CA ALA A 54 -13.89 -4.16 -25.05
C ALA A 54 -14.75 -3.73 -23.84
N THR A 55 -15.94 -4.32 -23.66
CA THR A 55 -16.80 -4.08 -22.50
C THR A 55 -16.12 -4.46 -21.19
N TYR A 56 -15.45 -5.62 -21.15
CA TYR A 56 -14.68 -6.07 -19.99
C TYR A 56 -13.60 -5.06 -19.58
N TRP A 57 -12.80 -4.60 -20.55
CA TRP A 57 -11.73 -3.63 -20.28
C TRP A 57 -12.26 -2.25 -19.90
N ARG A 58 -13.42 -1.86 -20.45
CA ARG A 58 -14.13 -0.64 -20.06
C ARG A 58 -14.58 -0.72 -18.60
N ASP A 59 -15.18 -1.83 -18.19
CA ASP A 59 -15.63 -2.04 -16.81
C ASP A 59 -14.46 -2.06 -15.82
N LYS A 60 -13.36 -2.74 -16.15
CA LYS A 60 -12.12 -2.71 -15.35
C LYS A 60 -11.55 -1.30 -15.22
N THR A 61 -11.56 -0.53 -16.31
CA THR A 61 -11.09 0.87 -16.31
C THR A 61 -11.96 1.73 -15.39
N VAL A 62 -13.29 1.55 -15.41
CA VAL A 62 -14.19 2.23 -14.49
C VAL A 62 -13.87 1.83 -13.04
N ARG A 63 -13.80 0.53 -12.74
CA ARG A 63 -13.46 0.01 -11.41
C ARG A 63 -12.14 0.58 -10.88
N PHE A 64 -11.08 0.59 -11.69
CA PHE A 64 -9.78 1.10 -11.25
C PHE A 64 -9.73 2.61 -11.15
N SER A 65 -10.50 3.34 -11.97
CA SER A 65 -10.60 4.79 -11.79
C SER A 65 -11.26 5.17 -10.47
N GLN A 66 -12.29 4.42 -10.05
CA GLN A 66 -12.89 4.55 -8.71
C GLN A 66 -11.88 4.21 -7.61
N LEU A 67 -11.13 3.12 -7.75
CA LEU A 67 -10.10 2.72 -6.80
C LEU A 67 -9.00 3.79 -6.64
N VAL A 68 -8.57 4.43 -7.74
CA VAL A 68 -7.61 5.55 -7.68
C VAL A 68 -8.16 6.72 -6.87
N VAL A 69 -9.44 7.06 -7.07
CA VAL A 69 -10.09 8.14 -6.31
C VAL A 69 -10.13 7.80 -4.83
N GLU A 70 -10.56 6.59 -4.49
CA GLU A 70 -10.65 6.11 -3.10
C GLU A 70 -9.28 6.14 -2.40
N GLU A 71 -8.25 5.53 -3.01
CA GLU A 71 -6.91 5.51 -2.42
C GLU A 71 -6.29 6.90 -2.34
N ARG A 72 -6.57 7.80 -3.30
CA ARG A 72 -6.12 9.18 -3.25
C ARG A 72 -6.72 9.91 -2.05
N ASP A 73 -8.01 9.68 -1.78
CA ASP A 73 -8.70 10.34 -0.70
C ASP A 73 -8.22 9.79 0.66
N ARG A 74 -7.96 8.48 0.77
CA ARG A 74 -7.28 7.86 1.92
C ARG A 74 -5.88 8.43 2.14
N PHE A 75 -5.09 8.58 1.07
CA PHE A 75 -3.76 9.17 1.12
C PHE A 75 -3.80 10.62 1.60
N ARG A 76 -4.75 11.42 1.10
CA ARG A 76 -4.96 12.80 1.56
C ARG A 76 -5.32 12.85 3.03
N ALA A 77 -6.27 12.03 3.48
CA ALA A 77 -6.67 11.97 4.89
C ALA A 77 -5.50 11.58 5.81
N ALA A 78 -4.73 10.55 5.45
CA ALA A 78 -3.56 10.11 6.22
C ALA A 78 -2.45 11.17 6.26
N THR A 79 -2.21 11.85 5.13
CA THR A 79 -1.22 12.93 5.04
C THR A 79 -1.65 14.15 5.84
N GLN A 80 -2.93 14.50 5.81
CA GLN A 80 -3.49 15.58 6.62
C GLN A 80 -3.31 15.28 8.11
N ALA A 81 -3.69 14.08 8.56
CA ALA A 81 -3.53 13.68 9.96
C ALA A 81 -2.06 13.74 10.44
N TYR A 82 -1.11 13.34 9.57
CA TYR A 82 0.32 13.48 9.85
C TYR A 82 0.75 14.95 9.97
N HIS A 83 0.29 15.82 9.07
CA HIS A 83 0.62 17.25 9.12
C HIS A 83 0.00 17.95 10.32
N ASP A 84 -1.22 17.61 10.70
CA ASP A 84 -1.88 18.14 11.89
C ASP A 84 -1.09 17.75 13.15
N ALA A 85 -0.66 16.50 13.26
CA ALA A 85 0.19 16.05 14.37
C ALA A 85 1.56 16.75 14.39
N LEU A 86 2.15 17.04 13.23
CA LEU A 86 3.38 17.83 13.13
C LEU A 86 3.17 19.28 13.59
N SER A 87 2.04 19.88 13.22
CA SER A 87 1.68 21.24 13.63
C SER A 87 1.52 21.33 15.14
N HIS A 88 0.77 20.38 15.73
CA HIS A 88 0.59 20.27 17.18
C HIS A 88 1.92 20.11 17.91
N ARG A 89 2.82 19.24 17.40
CA ARG A 89 4.17 19.10 17.96
C ARG A 89 4.94 20.42 17.94
N ARG A 90 4.87 21.19 16.85
CA ARG A 90 5.56 22.49 16.75
C ARG A 90 5.05 23.46 17.80
N GLN A 91 3.73 23.53 17.99
CA GLN A 91 3.11 24.38 19.02
C GLN A 91 3.55 23.97 20.42
N GLU A 92 3.54 22.68 20.75
CA GLU A 92 4.02 22.19 22.05
C GLU A 92 5.50 22.46 22.27
N ILE A 93 6.35 22.32 21.25
CA ILE A 93 7.78 22.66 21.37
C ILE A 93 7.94 24.13 21.73
N VAL A 94 7.22 25.03 21.06
CA VAL A 94 7.29 26.47 21.34
C VAL A 94 6.83 26.77 22.76
N GLN A 95 5.69 26.20 23.19
CA GLN A 95 5.21 26.37 24.56
C GLN A 95 6.23 25.86 25.60
N ALA A 96 6.73 24.63 25.43
CA ALA A 96 7.69 24.03 26.35
C ALA A 96 9.01 24.82 26.43
N MET A 97 9.49 25.34 25.29
CA MET A 97 10.70 26.18 25.25
C MET A 97 10.46 27.53 25.95
N ASN A 98 9.31 28.15 25.75
CA ASN A 98 8.96 29.41 26.40
C ASN A 98 8.83 29.23 27.91
N GLU A 99 8.17 28.17 28.37
CA GLU A 99 8.07 27.83 29.79
C GLU A 99 9.44 27.57 30.42
N ALA A 100 10.31 26.81 29.74
CA ALA A 100 11.66 26.56 30.21
C ALA A 100 12.45 27.87 30.34
N THR A 101 12.34 28.76 29.36
CA THR A 101 12.98 30.08 29.38
C THR A 101 12.49 30.92 30.58
N GLN A 102 11.18 30.97 30.82
CA GLN A 102 10.60 31.69 31.95
C GLN A 102 11.02 31.11 33.30
N LYS A 103 11.21 29.79 33.39
CA LYS A 103 11.66 29.07 34.59
C LYS A 103 13.19 29.07 34.76
N GLY A 104 13.95 29.71 33.85
CA GLY A 104 15.42 29.71 33.87
C GLY A 104 16.06 28.34 33.58
N GLN A 105 15.32 27.44 32.92
CA GLN A 105 15.76 26.09 32.52
C GLN A 105 16.27 26.07 31.07
N ASP A 106 17.04 25.04 30.69
CA ASP A 106 17.53 24.86 29.31
C ASP A 106 16.39 24.55 28.32
N PRO A 107 16.08 25.45 27.36
CA PRO A 107 15.02 25.23 26.36
C PRO A 107 15.31 24.04 25.44
N SER A 108 16.59 23.70 25.25
CA SER A 108 17.02 22.60 24.40
C SER A 108 16.60 21.24 24.97
N ARG A 109 16.61 21.11 26.30
CA ARG A 109 16.11 19.93 27.01
C ARG A 109 14.59 19.80 26.88
N ALA A 110 13.86 20.89 27.12
CA ALA A 110 12.40 20.92 26.96
C ALA A 110 11.95 20.54 25.54
N ARG A 111 12.63 21.08 24.51
CA ARG A 111 12.39 20.66 23.12
C ARG A 111 12.61 19.16 22.93
N ARG A 112 13.73 18.61 23.40
CA ARG A 112 14.05 17.18 23.25
C ARG A 112 13.00 16.28 23.88
N GLU A 113 12.50 16.63 25.06
CA GLU A 113 11.45 15.89 25.74
C GLU A 113 10.15 15.84 24.91
N VAL A 114 9.70 16.99 24.38
CA VAL A 114 8.53 17.03 23.48
C VAL A 114 8.79 16.20 22.22
N VAL A 115 9.97 16.32 21.60
CA VAL A 115 10.32 15.51 20.41
C VAL A 115 10.27 14.01 20.70
N GLN A 116 10.78 13.57 21.85
CA GLN A 116 10.77 12.17 22.25
C GLN A 116 9.34 11.65 22.38
N ARG A 117 8.46 12.39 23.07
CA ARG A 117 7.04 12.01 23.26
C ARG A 117 6.27 11.86 21.95
N PHE A 118 6.56 12.71 20.96
CA PHE A 118 5.84 12.71 19.70
C PHE A 118 6.31 11.65 18.70
N ARG A 119 7.45 11.00 18.95
CA ARG A 119 8.02 10.03 18.03
C ARG A 119 7.08 8.86 17.79
N ASP A 120 6.57 8.28 18.88
CA ASP A 120 5.66 7.12 18.85
C ASP A 120 4.30 7.44 18.19
N ARG A 121 3.91 8.72 18.18
CA ARG A 121 2.67 9.19 17.55
C ARG A 121 2.85 9.51 16.06
N LEU A 122 3.99 10.09 15.68
CA LEU A 122 4.24 10.53 14.31
C LEU A 122 4.66 9.39 13.38
N ASP A 123 5.41 8.41 13.88
CA ASP A 123 5.94 7.32 13.07
C ASP A 123 4.82 6.46 12.44
N PRO A 124 3.78 6.03 13.18
CA PRO A 124 2.65 5.31 12.59
C PRO A 124 1.87 6.12 11.55
N LEU A 125 1.66 7.42 11.79
CA LEU A 125 0.96 8.30 10.84
C LEU A 125 1.74 8.47 9.53
N ARG A 126 3.05 8.65 9.65
CA ARG A 126 3.96 8.72 8.50
C ARG A 126 3.92 7.41 7.71
N GLN A 127 3.91 6.27 8.41
CA GLN A 127 3.88 4.96 7.79
C GLN A 127 2.56 4.72 7.03
N ARG A 128 1.41 5.05 7.64
CA ARG A 128 0.10 4.99 6.95
C ARG A 128 0.04 5.87 5.71
N SER A 129 0.55 7.10 5.78
CA SER A 129 0.63 7.99 4.61
C SER A 129 1.45 7.35 3.47
N LYS A 130 2.59 6.73 3.79
CA LYS A 130 3.39 6.00 2.77
C LYS A 130 2.65 4.80 2.18
N GLU A 131 1.94 4.04 3.01
CA GLU A 131 1.18 2.87 2.57
C GLU A 131 0.07 3.27 1.59
N HIS A 132 -0.73 4.28 1.91
CA HIS A 132 -1.73 4.80 0.99
C HIS A 132 -1.10 5.42 -0.27
N GLY A 133 0.06 6.09 -0.15
CA GLY A 133 0.80 6.58 -1.31
C GLY A 133 1.19 5.45 -2.28
N ARG A 134 1.65 4.31 -1.75
CA ARG A 134 1.93 3.10 -2.55
C ARG A 134 0.67 2.49 -3.14
N ALA A 135 -0.44 2.48 -2.40
CA ALA A 135 -1.72 2.00 -2.89
C ALA A 135 -2.24 2.83 -4.07
N VAL A 136 -2.12 4.17 -3.98
CA VAL A 136 -2.42 5.11 -5.07
C VAL A 136 -1.59 4.80 -6.32
N SER A 137 -0.28 4.62 -6.18
CA SER A 137 0.60 4.27 -7.31
C SER A 137 0.18 2.95 -7.97
N ARG A 138 -0.12 1.91 -7.18
CA ARG A 138 -0.60 0.62 -7.69
C ARG A 138 -1.94 0.74 -8.41
N ALA A 139 -2.89 1.49 -7.85
CA ALA A 139 -4.19 1.70 -8.48
C ALA A 139 -4.05 2.44 -9.84
N MET A 140 -3.15 3.42 -9.92
CA MET A 140 -2.85 4.11 -11.17
C MET A 140 -2.21 3.19 -12.22
N GLU A 141 -1.29 2.31 -11.80
CA GLU A 141 -0.67 1.33 -12.70
C GLU A 141 -1.73 0.39 -13.30
N LEU A 142 -2.65 -0.12 -12.47
CA LEU A 142 -3.75 -0.99 -12.92
C LEU A 142 -4.69 -0.26 -13.87
N LEU A 143 -5.03 0.99 -13.57
CA LEU A 143 -5.83 1.84 -14.46
C LEU A 143 -5.13 2.06 -15.81
N GLN A 144 -3.82 2.29 -15.81
CA GLN A 144 -3.06 2.48 -17.04
C GLN A 144 -3.08 1.21 -17.88
N LYS A 145 -2.79 0.05 -17.27
CA LYS A 145 -2.85 -1.27 -17.93
C LYS A 145 -4.24 -1.56 -18.52
N SER A 146 -5.32 -1.28 -17.78
CA SER A 146 -6.67 -1.53 -18.28
C SER A 146 -7.04 -0.62 -19.45
N ARG A 147 -6.59 0.64 -19.43
CA ARG A 147 -6.78 1.60 -20.53
C ARG A 147 -6.00 1.21 -21.77
N ASP A 148 -4.76 0.76 -21.60
CA ASP A 148 -3.91 0.31 -22.70
C ASP A 148 -4.51 -0.94 -23.37
N ASN A 149 -4.98 -1.90 -22.59
CA ASN A 149 -5.70 -3.07 -23.11
C ASN A 149 -7.00 -2.68 -23.83
N LEU A 150 -7.80 -1.78 -23.25
CA LEU A 150 -9.01 -1.26 -23.91
C LEU A 150 -8.70 -0.62 -25.26
N LYS A 151 -7.65 0.22 -25.31
CA LYS A 151 -7.21 0.87 -26.55
C LYS A 151 -6.79 -0.18 -27.59
N ARG A 152 -6.00 -1.18 -27.20
CA ARG A 152 -5.57 -2.28 -28.07
C ARG A 152 -6.78 -3.03 -28.66
N THR A 153 -7.82 -3.28 -27.87
CA THR A 153 -9.04 -3.96 -28.33
C THR A 153 -9.91 -3.11 -29.27
N LEU A 154 -9.88 -1.77 -29.13
CA LEU A 154 -10.71 -0.86 -29.94
C LEU A 154 -10.09 -0.46 -31.28
N THR A 155 -8.78 -0.57 -31.46
CA THR A 155 -8.07 -0.18 -32.70
C THR A 155 -7.96 -1.31 -33.74
N GLN A 156 -8.77 -2.36 -33.61
CA GLN A 156 -8.92 -3.44 -34.59
C GLN A 156 -10.15 -3.18 -35.46
#